data_AF-A0A1I7GW46-F1
#
_entry.id   AF-A0A1I7GW46-F1
#
_cell.length_a   1.000
_cell.length_b   1.000
_cell.length_c   1.000
_cell.angle_alpha   90.00
_cell.angle_beta   90.00
_cell.angle_gamma   90.00
#
_symmetry.space_group_name_H-M   'P 1'
#
loop_
_entity.id
_entity.type
_entity.pdbx_description
1 polymer ?
#
loop_
_entity_poly.entity_id
_entity_poly.type
_entity_poly.pdbx_seq_one_letter_code
_entity_poly.pdbx_strand_id
1 'polypeptide(L)'
;MALDNNNFRNATTYSKLSLSETLYAYYIPLLVLCTGSRVTFGTRLEEAFSKEANRLKQLGQTDKAEKFYALKDGIEYQFGISVCSLILLITILVLLF
;
A
#
# COMPACT_ATOMS: atom_id res chain seq x y z
N MET A 1 31.64 12.66 -30.08
CA MET A 1 30.59 11.66 -29.85
C MET A 1 30.04 11.92 -28.46
N ALA A 2 29.06 12.82 -28.35
CA ALA A 2 28.47 13.20 -27.07
C ALA A 2 27.48 12.10 -26.67
N LEU A 3 27.90 11.23 -25.74
CA LEU A 3 26.99 10.25 -25.16
C LEU A 3 25.90 11.00 -24.39
N ASP A 4 24.68 10.68 -24.81
CA ASP A 4 23.37 11.05 -24.29
C ASP A 4 23.32 11.17 -22.74
N ASN A 5 23.58 12.37 -22.23
CA ASN A 5 23.36 12.75 -20.83
C ASN A 5 21.88 13.12 -20.54
N ASN A 6 21.00 12.98 -21.54
CA ASN A 6 19.57 13.21 -21.38
C ASN A 6 18.83 11.93 -20.94
N ASN A 7 19.37 10.75 -21.26
CA ASN A 7 18.75 9.49 -20.89
C ASN A 7 18.91 9.15 -19.39
N PHE A 8 19.95 9.69 -18.72
CA PHE A 8 20.12 9.49 -17.27
C PHE A 8 19.24 10.43 -16.43
N ARG A 9 18.88 11.61 -16.94
CA ARG A 9 17.91 12.52 -16.29
C ARG A 9 16.47 12.01 -16.42
N ASN A 10 16.17 11.21 -17.45
CA ASN A 10 14.84 10.65 -17.67
C ASN A 10 14.58 9.36 -16.89
N ALA A 11 15.62 8.64 -16.45
CA ALA A 11 15.47 7.47 -15.58
C ALA A 11 15.10 7.81 -14.12
N THR A 12 15.31 9.07 -13.70
CA THR A 12 14.98 9.57 -12.36
C THR A 12 13.61 10.23 -12.23
N THR A 13 12.85 10.36 -13.33
CA THR A 13 11.52 11.01 -13.33
C THR A 13 10.38 10.01 -13.17
N TYR A 14 10.66 8.78 -12.73
CA TYR A 14 9.65 7.97 -12.08
C TYR A 14 9.66 8.36 -10.61
N SER A 15 8.75 9.25 -10.21
CA SER A 15 8.54 9.55 -8.78
C SER A 15 8.20 8.23 -8.07
N LYS A 16 9.19 7.57 -7.48
CA LYS A 16 8.97 6.50 -6.52
C LYS A 16 8.18 7.10 -5.37
N LEU A 17 7.22 6.35 -4.82
CA LEU A 17 6.63 6.75 -3.54
C LEU A 17 7.77 6.90 -2.53
N SER A 18 7.74 7.98 -1.78
CA SER A 18 8.62 8.17 -0.64
C SER A 18 8.43 7.03 0.38
N LEU A 19 9.45 6.80 1.21
CA LEU A 19 9.37 5.81 2.28
C LEU A 19 8.15 6.06 3.18
N SER A 20 7.85 7.33 3.47
CA SER A 20 6.68 7.75 4.26
C SER A 20 5.35 7.42 3.58
N GLU A 21 5.21 7.65 2.27
CA GLU A 21 3.97 7.32 1.54
C GLU A 21 3.77 5.81 1.45
N THR A 22 4.88 5.07 1.30
CA THR A 22 4.86 3.60 1.28
C THR A 22 4.45 3.05 2.66
N LEU A 23 5.07 3.52 3.73
CA LEU A 23 4.71 3.15 5.11
C LEU A 23 3.26 3.47 5.42
N TYR A 24 2.77 4.62 4.96
CA TYR A 24 1.36 5.00 5.12
C TYR A 24 0.42 4.03 4.39
N ALA A 25 0.75 3.62 3.16
CA ALA A 25 -0.03 2.63 2.41
C ALA A 25 -0.14 1.29 3.18
N TYR A 26 0.95 0.83 3.82
CA TYR A 26 0.94 -0.37 4.67
C TYR A 26 0.18 -0.19 5.99
N TYR A 27 -0.02 1.04 6.43
CA TYR A 27 -0.76 1.36 7.65
C TYR A 27 -2.28 1.41 7.45
N ILE A 28 -2.75 1.73 6.24
CA ILE A 28 -4.20 1.79 5.92
C ILE A 28 -4.94 0.47 6.23
N PRO A 29 -4.45 -0.72 5.81
CA PRO A 29 -5.09 -1.99 6.15
C PRO A 29 -5.26 -2.20 7.65
N LEU A 30 -4.24 -1.84 8.45
CA LEU A 30 -4.30 -1.94 9.91
C LEU A 30 -5.39 -1.03 10.48
N LEU A 31 -5.47 0.22 10.02
CA LEU A 31 -6.54 1.14 10.42
C LEU A 31 -7.92 0.61 10.05
N VAL A 32 -8.09 0.09 8.83
CA VAL A 32 -9.36 -0.45 8.34
C VAL A 32 -9.75 -1.69 9.14
N LEU A 33 -8.79 -2.56 9.50
CA LEU A 33 -9.05 -3.73 10.35
C LEU A 33 -9.47 -3.31 11.77
N CYS A 34 -8.82 -2.30 12.37
CA CYS A 34 -9.12 -1.85 13.72
C CYS A 34 -10.46 -1.08 13.84
N THR A 35 -10.90 -0.42 12.77
CA THR A 35 -12.09 0.46 12.77
C THR A 35 -13.28 -0.13 12.01
N GLY A 36 -13.10 -1.27 11.35
CA GLY A 36 -14.08 -1.90 10.46
C GLY A 36 -14.40 -3.33 10.85
N SER A 37 -15.50 -3.83 10.29
CA SER A 37 -15.81 -5.26 10.32
C SER A 37 -14.98 -5.98 9.26
N ARG A 38 -14.56 -7.23 9.52
CA ARG A 38 -13.90 -8.09 8.51
C ARG A 38 -14.72 -8.20 7.22
N VAL A 39 -16.05 -8.16 7.31
CA VAL A 39 -16.97 -8.29 6.17
C VAL A 39 -16.87 -7.07 5.24
N THR A 40 -16.62 -5.88 5.79
CA THR A 40 -16.52 -4.63 5.03
C THR A 40 -15.08 -4.20 4.78
N PHE A 41 -14.11 -5.06 5.12
CA PHE A 41 -12.68 -4.75 5.03
C PHE A 41 -12.27 -4.38 3.61
N GLY A 42 -12.58 -5.22 2.61
CA GLY A 42 -12.21 -4.96 1.22
C GLY A 42 -12.82 -3.66 0.69
N THR A 43 -14.11 -3.43 0.94
CA THR A 43 -14.81 -2.20 0.51
C THR A 43 -14.25 -0.95 1.19
N ARG A 44 -13.92 -1.02 2.48
CA ARG A 44 -13.32 0.12 3.21
C ARG A 44 -11.87 0.37 2.83
N LEU A 45 -11.12 -0.68 2.53
CA LEU A 45 -9.77 -0.58 2.01
C LEU A 45 -9.78 0.13 0.66
N GLU A 46 -10.69 -0.28 -0.22
CA GLU A 46 -10.94 0.35 -1.52
C GLU A 46 -11.26 1.85 -1.37
N GLU A 47 -12.19 2.19 -0.48
CA GLU A 47 -12.56 3.58 -0.21
C GLU A 47 -11.39 4.41 0.33
N ALA A 48 -10.59 3.85 1.24
CA ALA A 48 -9.44 4.53 1.83
C ALA A 48 -8.35 4.81 0.79
N PHE A 49 -8.02 3.81 -0.04
CA PHE A 49 -7.04 3.98 -1.13
C PHE A 49 -7.55 4.92 -2.22
N SER A 50 -8.83 4.83 -2.60
CA SER A 50 -9.46 5.73 -3.57
C SER A 50 -9.49 7.18 -3.08
N LYS A 51 -9.82 7.41 -1.80
CA LYS A 51 -9.82 8.75 -1.19
C LYS A 51 -8.43 9.37 -1.19
N GLU A 52 -7.40 8.62 -0.82
CA GLU A 52 -6.03 9.12 -0.80
C GLU A 52 -5.46 9.33 -2.21
N ALA A 53 -5.76 8.43 -3.15
CA ALA A 53 -5.41 8.61 -4.56
C ALA A 53 -6.08 9.87 -5.15
N ASN A 54 -7.35 10.13 -4.84
CA ASN A 54 -8.04 11.34 -5.28
C ASN A 54 -7.45 12.60 -4.64
N ARG A 55 -7.02 12.55 -3.37
CA ARG A 55 -6.30 13.66 -2.71
C ARG A 55 -4.98 13.95 -3.43
N LEU A 56 -4.21 12.93 -3.78
CA LEU A 56 -2.96 13.07 -4.53
C LEU A 56 -3.22 13.64 -5.95
N LYS A 57 -4.29 13.23 -6.62
CA LYS A 57 -4.71 13.83 -7.91
C LYS A 57 -5.05 15.31 -7.78
N GLN A 58 -5.78 15.70 -6.73
CA GLN A 58 -6.11 17.11 -6.46
C GLN A 58 -4.87 17.98 -6.21
N LEU A 59 -3.80 17.39 -5.66
CA LEU A 59 -2.51 18.05 -5.46
C LEU A 59 -1.65 18.10 -6.74
N GLY A 60 -2.17 17.66 -7.89
CA GLY A 60 -1.45 17.58 -9.15
C GLY A 60 -0.45 16.43 -9.23
N GLN A 61 -0.48 15.48 -8.29
CA GLN A 61 0.44 14.34 -8.19
C GLN A 61 -0.20 13.06 -8.76
N THR A 62 -0.69 13.14 -10.00
CA THR A 62 -1.45 12.05 -10.66
C THR A 62 -0.65 10.74 -10.77
N ASP A 63 0.65 10.83 -11.12
CA ASP A 63 1.54 9.66 -11.23
C ASP A 63 1.74 8.94 -9.88
N LYS A 64 1.79 9.70 -8.78
CA LYS A 64 1.85 9.13 -7.43
C LYS A 64 0.53 8.49 -7.01
N ALA A 65 -0.59 9.10 -7.36
CA ALA A 65 -1.91 8.56 -7.05
C ALA A 65 -2.13 7.19 -7.69
N GLU A 66 -1.72 7.03 -8.95
CA GLU A 66 -1.83 5.77 -9.67
C GLU A 66 -0.94 4.68 -9.05
N LYS A 67 0.30 5.02 -8.72
CA LYS A 67 1.23 4.10 -8.03
C LYS A 67 0.76 3.73 -6.62
N PHE A 68 0.24 4.70 -5.87
CA PHE A 68 -0.33 4.46 -4.54
C PHE A 68 -1.53 3.52 -4.59
N TYR A 69 -2.40 3.72 -5.57
CA TYR A 69 -3.57 2.87 -5.74
C TYR A 69 -3.19 1.46 -6.26
N ALA A 70 -2.22 1.35 -7.16
CA ALA A 70 -1.71 0.06 -7.63
C ALA A 70 -1.07 -0.80 -6.51
N LEU A 71 -0.57 -0.18 -5.45
CA LEU A 71 -0.04 -0.89 -4.27
C LEU A 71 -1.14 -1.59 -3.45
N LYS A 72 -2.41 -1.21 -3.61
CA LYS A 72 -3.53 -1.73 -2.82
C LYS A 72 -3.62 -3.26 -2.86
N ASP A 73 -3.63 -3.85 -4.05
CA ASP A 73 -3.82 -5.31 -4.21
C ASP A 73 -2.66 -6.10 -3.58
N GLY A 74 -1.43 -5.61 -3.74
CA GLY A 74 -0.24 -6.22 -3.13
C GLY A 74 -0.25 -6.13 -1.60
N ILE A 75 -0.71 -5.00 -1.06
CA ILE A 75 -0.83 -4.77 0.38
C ILE A 75 -1.96 -5.62 0.97
N GLU A 76 -3.11 -5.70 0.30
CA GLU A 76 -4.24 -6.55 0.73
C GLU A 76 -3.81 -8.02 0.83
N TYR A 77 -3.10 -8.52 -0.18
CA TYR A 77 -2.58 -9.88 -0.20
C TYR A 77 -1.57 -10.12 0.94
N GLN A 78 -0.58 -9.24 1.11
CA GLN A 78 0.40 -9.36 2.19
C GLN A 78 -0.24 -9.28 3.58
N PHE A 79 -1.25 -8.43 3.74
CA PHE A 79 -1.99 -8.30 4.99
C PHE A 79 -2.76 -9.58 5.32
N GLY A 80 -3.43 -10.17 4.33
CA GLY A 80 -4.11 -11.46 4.47
C GLY A 80 -3.15 -12.57 4.92
N ILE A 81 -1.99 -12.69 4.27
CA ILE A 81 -0.95 -13.65 4.67
C ILE A 81 -0.46 -13.39 6.10
N SER A 82 -0.23 -12.13 6.45
CA SER A 82 0.27 -11.75 7.79
C SER A 82 -0.73 -12.13 8.88
N VAL A 83 -2.02 -11.87 8.66
CA VAL A 83 -3.09 -12.25 9.60
C VAL A 83 -3.22 -13.77 9.73
N CYS A 84 -3.17 -14.51 8.61
CA CYS A 84 -3.20 -15.98 8.63
C CYS A 84 -1.98 -16.56 9.36
N SER A 85 -0.80 -16.01 9.13
CA SER A 85 0.45 -16.42 9.79
C SER A 85 0.40 -16.19 11.29
N LEU A 86 -0.16 -15.05 11.73
CA LEU A 86 -0.35 -14.73 13.13
C LEU A 86 -1.28 -15.73 13.83
N ILE A 87 -2.40 -16.09 13.19
CA ILE A 87 -3.36 -17.07 13.71
C ILE A 87 -2.69 -18.44 13.87
N LEU A 88 -1.88 -18.85 12.87
CA LEU A 88 -1.17 -20.12 12.89
C LEU A 88 -0.14 -20.16 14.04
N LEU A 89 0.61 -19.06 14.25
CA LEU A 89 1.54 -18.92 15.38
C LEU A 89 0.84 -19.01 16.74
N ILE A 90 -0.29 -18.31 16.92
CA ILE A 90 -1.09 -18.37 18.15
C ILE A 90 -1.59 -19.80 18.39
N THR A 91 -2.05 -20.48 17.34
CA THR A 91 -2.54 -21.86 17.44
C THR A 91 -1.44 -22.82 17.89
N ILE A 92 -0.24 -22.69 17.34
CA ILE A 92 0.94 -23.48 17.77
C ILE A 92 1.29 -23.18 19.23
N LEU A 93 1.27 -21.91 19.64
CA LEU A 93 1.53 -21.49 21.02
C LEU A 93 0.54 -22.10 22.00
N VAL A 94 -0.75 -22.12 21.66
CA VAL A 94 -1.80 -22.74 22.48
C VAL A 94 -1.64 -24.26 22.57
N LEU A 95 -1.17 -24.92 21.51
CA LEU A 95 -0.92 -26.37 21.54
C LEU A 95 0.35 -26.77 22.32
N LEU A 96 1.29 -25.85 22.49
CA LEU A 96 2.54 -26.07 23.22
C LEU A 96 2.39 -25.87 24.75
N PHE A 97 1.29 -25.30 25.22
CA PHE A 97 1.03 -24.96 26.61
C PHE A 97 -0.14 -25.77 27.18
#